data_AF-T0Y347-F1
#
_entry.id   AF-T0Y347-F1
#
_cell.length_a   1.000
_cell.length_b   1.000
_cell.length_c   1.000
_cell.angle_alpha   90.00
_cell.angle_beta   90.00
_cell.angle_gamma   90.00
#
_symmetry.space_group_name_H-M   'P 1'
#
loop_
_entity.id
_entity.type
_entity.pdbx_description
1 polymer ?
#
loop_
_entity_poly.entity_id
_entity_poly.type
_entity_poly.pdbx_seq_one_letter_code
_entity_poly.pdbx_strand_id
1 'polypeptide(L)' 'KTRYATLGFMHEARLDDGAMWPTAYALQALTASDEARISVLVRKAVS' A
#
# COMPACT_ATOMS: atom_id res chain seq x y z
N LYS A 1 6.76 14.20 17.04
CA LYS A 1 5.71 13.18 16.75
C LYS A 1 5.35 13.27 15.29
N THR A 2 5.45 12.18 14.53
CA THR A 2 5.07 12.15 13.11
C THR A 2 3.55 12.22 12.98
N ARG A 3 3.03 12.90 11.95
CA ARG A 3 1.57 13.10 11.76
C ARG A 3 0.82 11.81 11.38
N TYR A 4 1.54 10.84 10.82
CA TYR A 4 1.01 9.57 10.31
C TYR A 4 2.13 8.52 10.25
N ALA A 5 1.75 7.25 10.07
CA ALA A 5 2.65 6.17 9.69
C ALA A 5 2.75 6.06 8.15
N THR A 6 3.82 5.47 7.63
CA THR A 6 3.98 5.25 6.18
C THR A 6 3.95 3.76 5.88
N LEU A 7 3.12 3.33 4.93
CA LEU A 7 3.13 2.00 4.35
C LEU A 7 3.63 2.09 2.92
N GLY A 8 4.73 1.41 2.59
CA GLY A 8 5.37 1.46 1.28
C GLY A 8 5.58 0.07 0.68
N PHE A 9 5.57 0.00 -0.64
CA PHE A 9 5.93 -1.16 -1.45
C PHE A 9 7.30 -0.91 -2.09
N MET A 10 8.16 -1.92 -2.07
CA MET A 10 9.49 -1.84 -2.68
C MET A 10 9.43 -2.18 -4.17
N HIS A 11 10.54 -2.00 -4.88
CA HIS A 11 10.63 -2.16 -6.33
C HIS A 11 10.34 -3.60 -6.81
N GLU A 12 10.47 -4.60 -5.94
CA GLU A 12 10.14 -6.00 -6.21
C GLU A 12 8.63 -6.28 -6.19
N ALA A 13 7.81 -5.35 -5.71
CA ALA A 13 6.37 -5.52 -5.63
C ALA A 13 5.72 -5.46 -7.03
N ARG A 14 4.89 -6.45 -7.33
CA ARG A 14 4.22 -6.65 -8.62
C ARG A 14 2.95 -5.79 -8.77
N LEU A 15 3.12 -4.49 -8.53
CA LEU A 15 2.06 -3.47 -8.60
C LEU A 15 2.15 -2.59 -9.85
N ASP A 16 3.11 -2.86 -10.73
CA ASP A 16 3.50 -2.16 -11.96
C ASP A 16 2.53 -2.37 -13.14
N ASP A 17 1.25 -2.51 -12.84
CA ASP A 17 0.20 -2.70 -13.82
C ASP A 17 -0.28 -1.35 -14.37
N GLY A 18 0.33 -0.94 -15.49
CA GLY A 18 -0.01 0.29 -16.21
C GLY A 18 1.01 1.42 -16.04
N ALA A 19 0.64 2.62 -16.47
CA ALA A 19 1.55 3.77 -16.51
C ALA A 19 1.87 4.39 -15.14
N MET A 20 1.05 4.13 -14.11
CA MET A 20 1.22 4.65 -12.76
C MET A 20 0.64 3.69 -11.73
N TRP A 21 1.33 3.54 -10.60
CA TRP A 21 0.91 2.69 -9.50
C TRP A 21 1.27 3.28 -8.14
N PRO A 22 0.51 2.95 -7.08
CA PRO A 22 0.79 3.45 -5.75
C PRO A 22 1.95 2.69 -5.09
N THR A 23 3.00 3.41 -4.72
CA THR A 23 4.20 2.85 -4.05
C THR A 23 4.25 3.16 -2.56
N ALA A 24 3.55 4.19 -2.08
CA ALA A 24 3.49 4.53 -0.65
C ALA A 24 2.18 5.22 -0.25
N TYR A 25 1.77 5.02 1.00
CA TYR A 25 0.58 5.58 1.62
C TYR A 25 0.91 6.18 2.98
N ALA A 26 0.31 7.34 3.28
CA ALA A 26 0.29 7.93 4.61
C ALA A 26 -0.94 7.45 5.38
N LEU A 27 -0.73 6.81 6.53
CA LEU A 27 -1.77 6.21 7.38
C LEU A 27 -1.91 7.02 8.67
N GLN A 28 -2.97 7.83 8.73
CA GLN A 28 -3.35 8.52 9.97
C GLN A 28 -4.11 7.59 10.93
N ALA A 29 -4.86 6.63 10.38
CA ALA A 29 -5.54 5.55 11.07
C ALA A 29 -5.57 4.31 10.15
N LEU A 30 -5.87 3.14 10.72
CA LEU A 30 -6.10 1.90 9.97
C LEU A 30 -7.52 1.43 10.26
N THR A 31 -8.46 1.77 9.37
CA THR A 31 -9.85 1.28 9.48
C THR A 31 -9.97 -0.10 8.85
N ALA A 32 -11.08 -0.81 9.11
CA ALA A 32 -11.33 -2.11 8.49
C ALA A 32 -11.38 -2.03 6.94
N SER A 33 -11.85 -0.92 6.39
CA SER A 33 -11.86 -0.72 4.92
C SER A 33 -10.45 -0.49 4.38
N ASP A 34 -9.60 0.22 5.11
CA ASP A 34 -8.20 0.43 4.75
C ASP A 34 -7.41 -0.88 4.81
N GLU A 35 -7.63 -1.68 5.86
CA GLU A 35 -7.02 -2.99 6.01
C GLU A 35 -7.40 -3.94 4.87
N ALA A 36 -8.68 -3.98 4.49
CA ALA A 36 -9.14 -4.75 3.34
C ALA A 36 -8.45 -4.33 2.03
N ARG A 37 -8.32 -3.01 1.81
CA ARG A 37 -7.60 -2.46 0.64
C ARG A 37 -6.12 -2.84 0.65
N ILE A 38 -5.45 -2.69 1.80
CA ILE A 38 -4.04 -3.06 1.96
C ILE A 38 -3.85 -4.56 1.72
N SER A 39 -4.75 -5.42 2.21
CA SER A 39 -4.68 -6.87 1.99
C SER A 39 -4.70 -7.22 0.50
N VAL A 40 -5.56 -6.58 -0.29
CA VAL A 40 -5.60 -6.77 -1.75
C VAL A 40 -4.29 -6.33 -2.40
N LEU A 41 -3.75 -5.17 -2.00
CA LEU A 41 -2.48 -4.66 -2.53
C LEU A 41 -1.29 -5.57 -2.17
N VAL A 42 -1.23 -6.07 -0.93
CA VAL A 42 -0.18 -7.00 -0.49
C VAL A 42 -0.26 -8.31 -1.27
N ARG A 43 -1.45 -8.86 -1.49
CA ARG A 43 -1.63 -10.06 -2.32
C ARG A 43 -1.16 -9.82 -3.74
N LYS A 44 -1.58 -8.71 -4.38
CA LYS A 44 -1.13 -8.36 -5.73
C LYS A 44 0.39 -8.20 -5.79
N ALA A 45 0.99 -7.57 -4.79
CA ALA A 45 2.44 -7.32 -4.73
C ALA A 45 3.30 -8.58 -4.76
N VAL A 46 2.79 -9.74 -4.32
CA VAL A 46 3.53 -11.01 -4.25
C VAL A 46 3.07 -12.07 -5.27
N SER A 47 2.06 -11.76 -6.08
CA SER A 47 1.47 -12.68 -7.08
C SER A 47 2.24 -12.67 -8.39
#